data_AF-A0A955IT31-F1
#
_entry.id   AF-A0A955IT31-F1
#
_cell.length_a   1.000
_cell.length_b   1.000
_cell.length_c   1.000
_cell.angle_alpha   90.00
_cell.angle_beta   90.00
_cell.angle_gamma   90.00
#
_symmetry.space_group_name_H-M   'P 1'
#
loop_
_entity.id
_entity.type
_entity.pdbx_description
1 polymer ?
#
loop_
_entity_poly.entity_id
_entity_poly.type
_entity_poly.pdbx_seq_one_letter_code
_entity_poly.pdbx_strand_id
1 'polypeptide(L)'
;MTSAPGDRDAIRPERRPHNWREVPIVKTTNTLGRSLCLITLPMAVSAAGAEVYIHAHAGPDDSTWTMRGNGRSFGDAQDQIDPMNLVLGTGNGNEVSFDAEFDANFLIVHQNSIDLGGVWLHIYSVSGEFGWLDDASDPIITGSIDGGVFTATGSEMMWGTTATFQASDFTGSVTYELHEDIPALGLTAGILDDNADASFALSSINSHGDIDLPADGIGNVPYPEEWFAKASFTGSVVPAPAGLLVLATGGLLASRSRRR
;
A
#
# COMPACT_ATOMS: atom_id res chain seq x y z
N MET A 1 -21.30 52.35 -21.58
CA MET A 1 -21.92 51.23 -22.32
C MET A 1 -22.11 50.10 -21.34
N THR A 2 -23.36 49.86 -20.97
CA THR A 2 -23.83 48.93 -19.93
C THR A 2 -24.15 47.59 -20.58
N SER A 3 -23.39 46.52 -20.29
CA SER A 3 -23.70 45.15 -20.73
C SER A 3 -24.47 44.40 -19.62
N ALA A 4 -25.56 43.75 -20.03
CA ALA A 4 -26.50 43.04 -19.18
C ALA A 4 -25.96 41.66 -18.71
N PRO A 5 -26.45 41.14 -17.56
CA PRO A 5 -26.14 39.78 -17.13
C PRO A 5 -27.07 38.76 -17.80
N GLY A 6 -26.47 37.69 -18.35
CA GLY A 6 -27.18 36.57 -18.97
C GLY A 6 -27.63 35.53 -17.95
N ASP A 7 -28.93 35.20 -18.01
CA ASP A 7 -29.60 34.09 -17.33
C ASP A 7 -28.87 32.76 -17.52
N ARG A 8 -28.69 32.01 -16.42
CA ARG A 8 -28.26 30.61 -16.45
C ARG A 8 -29.41 29.74 -15.98
N ASP A 9 -30.01 29.05 -16.93
CA ASP A 9 -31.06 28.05 -16.72
C ASP A 9 -30.54 26.89 -15.86
N ALA A 10 -31.25 26.66 -14.76
CA ALA A 10 -31.01 25.55 -13.85
C ALA A 10 -31.57 24.24 -14.45
N ILE A 11 -30.68 23.33 -14.82
CA ILE A 11 -31.03 21.98 -15.25
C ILE A 11 -31.45 21.16 -14.02
N ARG A 12 -32.74 20.81 -13.96
CA ARG A 12 -33.35 19.94 -12.94
C ARG A 12 -33.13 18.47 -13.34
N PRO A 13 -32.54 17.61 -12.48
CA PRO A 13 -32.41 16.19 -12.79
C PRO A 13 -33.76 15.46 -12.63
N GLU A 14 -34.19 14.77 -13.70
CA GLU A 14 -35.34 13.87 -13.71
C GLU A 14 -35.11 12.65 -12.79
N ARG A 15 -35.97 12.50 -11.78
CA ARG A 15 -36.07 11.27 -10.99
C ARG A 15 -36.78 10.19 -11.81
N ARG A 16 -36.06 9.14 -12.20
CA ARG A 16 -36.68 7.92 -12.75
C ARG A 16 -37.21 7.02 -11.61
N PRO A 17 -38.43 6.50 -11.70
CA PRO A 17 -38.96 5.55 -10.71
C PRO A 17 -38.30 4.17 -10.87
N HIS A 18 -37.80 3.62 -9.75
CA HIS A 18 -37.33 2.25 -9.64
C HIS A 18 -38.51 1.28 -9.51
N ASN A 19 -38.77 0.49 -10.55
CA ASN A 19 -39.73 -0.63 -10.52
C ASN A 19 -39.01 -1.90 -10.04
N TRP A 20 -39.22 -2.27 -8.78
CA TRP A 20 -38.87 -3.59 -8.26
C TRP A 20 -39.96 -4.58 -8.65
N ARG A 21 -39.64 -5.56 -9.52
CA ARG A 21 -40.50 -6.71 -9.80
C ARG A 21 -40.23 -7.78 -8.74
N GLU A 22 -41.27 -8.19 -8.03
CA GLU A 22 -41.24 -9.32 -7.09
C GLU A 22 -40.98 -10.63 -7.85
N VAL A 23 -40.00 -11.40 -7.38
CA VAL A 23 -39.67 -12.73 -7.88
C VAL A 23 -40.50 -13.77 -7.10
N PRO A 24 -41.25 -14.66 -7.75
CA PRO A 24 -42.07 -15.64 -7.06
C PRO A 24 -41.22 -16.72 -6.37
N ILE A 25 -41.48 -16.93 -5.09
CA ILE A 25 -40.89 -18.00 -4.27
C ILE A 25 -41.52 -19.34 -4.67
N VAL A 26 -40.75 -20.21 -5.31
CA VAL A 26 -41.14 -21.59 -5.60
C VAL A 26 -40.90 -22.44 -4.35
N LYS A 27 -41.99 -22.86 -3.69
CA LYS A 27 -41.94 -23.90 -2.64
C LYS A 27 -42.11 -25.28 -3.29
N THR A 28 -41.02 -26.02 -3.44
CA THR A 28 -41.06 -27.45 -3.73
C THR A 28 -40.85 -28.24 -2.45
N THR A 29 -41.94 -28.80 -1.92
CA THR A 29 -41.92 -29.87 -0.92
C THR A 29 -41.76 -31.21 -1.62
N ASN A 30 -40.64 -31.89 -1.39
CA ASN A 30 -40.51 -33.33 -1.65
C ASN A 30 -39.98 -34.01 -0.39
N THR A 31 -40.90 -34.67 0.31
CA THR A 31 -40.64 -35.73 1.28
C THR A 31 -40.36 -37.03 0.53
N LEU A 32 -39.26 -37.71 0.84
CA LEU A 32 -39.23 -39.13 1.23
C LEU A 32 -37.79 -39.62 1.41
N GLY A 33 -37.61 -40.34 2.51
CA GLY A 33 -36.34 -40.63 3.14
C GLY A 33 -35.40 -41.55 2.38
N ARG A 34 -34.14 -41.55 2.84
CA ARG A 34 -33.26 -42.73 2.94
C ARG A 34 -31.99 -42.38 3.70
N SER A 35 -31.68 -43.23 4.67
CA SER A 35 -30.37 -43.52 5.28
C SER A 35 -29.50 -42.33 5.69
N LEU A 36 -29.51 -42.05 6.99
CA LEU A 36 -28.55 -41.21 7.69
C LEU A 36 -27.17 -41.89 7.68
N CYS A 37 -26.43 -41.79 6.57
CA CYS A 37 -24.99 -41.92 6.61
C CYS A 37 -24.47 -40.60 7.17
N LEU A 38 -24.05 -40.61 8.43
CA LEU A 38 -23.43 -39.47 9.09
C LEU A 38 -22.06 -39.26 8.43
N ILE A 39 -22.05 -38.60 7.28
CA ILE A 39 -20.83 -38.07 6.67
C ILE A 39 -20.50 -36.85 7.51
N THR A 40 -19.59 -37.03 8.48
CA THR A 40 -18.83 -35.94 9.07
C THR A 40 -18.06 -35.28 7.93
N LEU A 41 -18.69 -34.31 7.28
CA LEU A 41 -17.98 -33.32 6.49
C LEU A 41 -17.00 -32.66 7.46
N PRO A 42 -15.67 -32.82 7.30
CA PRO A 42 -14.78 -31.89 7.96
C PRO A 42 -15.20 -30.52 7.45
N MET A 43 -15.71 -29.65 8.33
CA MET A 43 -15.85 -28.26 8.00
C MET A 43 -14.43 -27.79 7.68
N ALA A 44 -14.12 -27.72 6.39
CA ALA A 44 -12.97 -26.99 5.91
C ALA A 44 -13.27 -25.55 6.30
N VAL A 45 -12.74 -25.16 7.46
CA VAL A 45 -12.62 -23.76 7.84
C VAL A 45 -11.83 -23.15 6.68
N SER A 46 -12.53 -22.47 5.78
CA SER A 46 -11.90 -21.58 4.83
C SER A 46 -11.17 -20.58 5.70
N ALA A 47 -9.85 -20.72 5.84
CA ALA A 47 -9.03 -19.62 6.27
C ALA A 47 -9.27 -18.54 5.22
N ALA A 48 -10.15 -17.58 5.55
CA ALA A 48 -10.20 -16.32 4.82
C ALA A 48 -8.75 -15.83 4.81
N GLY A 49 -8.18 -15.58 3.63
CA GLY A 49 -6.84 -15.00 3.54
C GLY A 49 -6.85 -13.75 4.40
N ALA A 50 -6.10 -13.76 5.51
CA ALA A 50 -6.02 -12.60 6.35
C ALA A 50 -5.18 -11.60 5.56
N GLU A 51 -5.79 -10.46 5.22
CA GLU A 51 -5.08 -9.33 4.65
C GLU A 51 -3.91 -8.97 5.57
N VAL A 52 -2.72 -8.84 4.99
CA VAL A 52 -1.51 -8.44 5.69
C VAL A 52 -1.37 -6.94 5.51
N TYR A 53 -1.27 -6.24 6.63
CA TYR A 53 -0.97 -4.81 6.64
C TYR A 53 0.46 -4.63 7.13
N ILE A 54 1.17 -3.72 6.47
CA ILE A 54 2.55 -3.38 6.78
C ILE A 54 2.53 -1.91 7.15
N HIS A 55 2.91 -1.58 8.38
CA HIS A 55 3.05 -0.19 8.81
C HIS A 55 4.48 0.01 9.29
N ALA A 56 5.12 1.08 8.87
CA ALA A 56 6.40 1.46 9.45
C ALA A 56 6.41 2.96 9.75
N HIS A 57 6.89 3.28 10.94
CA HIS A 57 7.05 4.64 11.41
C HIS A 57 8.48 4.80 11.91
N ALA A 58 9.04 6.00 11.71
CA ALA A 58 10.28 6.37 12.38
C ALA A 58 10.14 6.09 13.88
N GLY A 59 11.21 5.57 14.49
CA GLY A 59 11.25 5.30 15.93
C GLY A 59 10.99 6.55 16.77
N PRO A 60 10.89 6.40 18.11
CA PRO A 60 10.62 7.52 19.02
C PRO A 60 11.71 8.60 19.00
N ASP A 61 12.89 8.29 18.44
CA ASP A 61 13.98 9.23 18.29
C ASP A 61 13.72 10.13 17.08
N ASP A 62 13.08 11.26 17.34
CA ASP A 62 12.76 12.30 16.37
C ASP A 62 13.98 13.01 15.76
N SER A 63 15.20 12.49 15.95
CA SER A 63 16.49 13.11 15.65
C SER A 63 17.14 12.67 14.33
N THR A 64 16.53 11.75 13.59
CA THR A 64 17.08 11.24 12.32
C THR A 64 16.16 11.48 11.12
N TRP A 65 16.77 11.46 9.94
CA TRP A 65 16.06 11.53 8.66
C TRP A 65 15.94 10.12 8.11
N THR A 66 14.74 9.70 7.70
CA THR A 66 14.56 8.37 7.09
C THR A 66 14.78 8.38 5.58
N MET A 67 14.77 9.56 4.96
CA MET A 67 14.87 9.71 3.50
C MET A 67 15.80 10.85 3.13
N ARG A 68 16.62 10.62 2.12
CA ARG A 68 17.44 11.62 1.44
C ARG A 68 17.26 11.51 -0.07
N GLY A 69 17.20 12.65 -0.74
CA GLY A 69 17.18 12.69 -2.19
C GLY A 69 18.20 13.64 -2.79
N ASN A 70 18.52 13.41 -4.06
CA ASN A 70 19.37 14.28 -4.87
C ASN A 70 18.96 14.13 -6.34
N GLY A 71 18.43 15.21 -6.91
CA GLY A 71 18.00 15.25 -8.29
C GLY A 71 16.84 14.29 -8.57
N ARG A 72 17.15 13.19 -9.25
CA ARG A 72 16.15 12.19 -9.69
C ARG A 72 16.09 10.96 -8.79
N SER A 73 17.03 10.80 -7.88
CA SER A 73 17.09 9.65 -7.00
C SER A 73 16.81 10.07 -5.57
N PHE A 74 16.12 9.22 -4.83
CA PHE A 74 16.02 9.35 -3.38
C PHE A 74 15.98 7.97 -2.74
N GLY A 75 16.36 7.88 -1.48
CA GLY A 75 16.52 6.62 -0.78
C GLY A 75 16.68 6.86 0.71
N ASP A 76 17.19 5.86 1.40
CA ASP A 76 17.61 5.96 2.79
C ASP A 76 18.63 7.12 3.01
N ALA A 77 18.52 7.82 4.13
CA ALA A 77 19.41 8.93 4.49
C ALA A 77 20.79 8.49 4.99
N GLN A 78 21.05 7.19 5.11
CA GLN A 78 22.34 6.58 5.46
C GLN A 78 22.88 6.93 6.85
N ASP A 79 22.02 7.00 7.87
CA ASP A 79 22.47 6.94 9.25
C ASP A 79 22.14 5.58 9.86
N GLN A 80 23.18 4.83 10.23
CA GLN A 80 23.12 3.48 10.83
C GLN A 80 22.42 3.43 12.22
N ILE A 81 21.66 4.46 12.58
CA ILE A 81 21.05 4.71 13.88
C ILE A 81 19.64 5.34 13.69
N ASP A 82 18.92 5.02 12.61
CA ASP A 82 17.53 5.44 12.43
C ASP A 82 16.53 4.26 12.49
N PRO A 83 16.54 3.46 13.58
CA PRO A 83 15.66 2.30 13.68
C PRO A 83 14.20 2.72 13.48
N MET A 84 13.57 2.14 12.47
CA MET A 84 12.14 2.24 12.23
C MET A 84 11.44 1.10 12.96
N ASN A 85 10.31 1.41 13.59
CA ASN A 85 9.44 0.37 14.12
C ASN A 85 8.59 -0.16 12.97
N LEU A 86 8.98 -1.32 12.42
CA LEU A 86 8.20 -2.06 11.45
C LEU A 86 7.15 -2.88 12.19
N VAL A 87 5.87 -2.64 11.89
CA VAL A 87 4.74 -3.41 12.40
C VAL A 87 4.12 -4.19 11.25
N LEU A 88 4.17 -5.51 11.36
CA LEU A 88 3.46 -6.44 10.50
C LEU A 88 2.19 -6.90 11.20
N GLY A 89 1.05 -6.72 10.55
CA GLY A 89 -0.25 -7.04 11.10
C GLY A 89 -1.08 -7.89 10.16
N THR A 90 -2.13 -8.49 10.71
CA THR A 90 -3.18 -9.13 9.92
C THR A 90 -4.54 -8.52 10.25
N GLY A 91 -5.50 -8.58 9.33
CA GLY A 91 -6.86 -8.05 9.54
C GLY A 91 -7.66 -8.68 10.70
N ASN A 92 -7.09 -9.64 11.43
CA ASN A 92 -7.68 -10.23 12.64
C ASN A 92 -7.21 -9.56 13.95
N GLY A 93 -6.30 -8.57 13.88
CA GLY A 93 -5.78 -7.85 15.04
C GLY A 93 -4.50 -8.43 15.67
N ASN A 94 -3.89 -9.45 15.06
CA ASN A 94 -2.54 -9.90 15.44
C ASN A 94 -1.49 -9.00 14.79
N GLU A 95 -0.51 -8.57 15.58
CA GLU A 95 0.60 -7.71 15.15
C GLU A 95 1.93 -8.22 15.71
N VAL A 96 3.01 -8.04 14.96
CA VAL A 96 4.41 -8.27 15.36
C VAL A 96 5.19 -7.02 15.00
N SER A 97 6.02 -6.55 15.94
CA SER A 97 6.88 -5.38 15.76
C SER A 97 8.34 -5.80 15.68
N PHE A 98 9.09 -5.11 14.83
CA PHE A 98 10.52 -5.27 14.64
C PHE A 98 11.16 -3.89 14.75
N ASP A 99 12.27 -3.80 15.49
CA ASP A 99 13.20 -2.69 15.33
C ASP A 99 14.02 -3.03 14.08
N ALA A 100 13.91 -2.21 13.04
CA ALA A 100 14.49 -2.49 11.74
C ALA A 100 15.11 -1.25 11.11
N GLU A 101 16.24 -1.42 10.42
CA GLU A 101 16.82 -0.42 9.53
C GLU A 101 15.98 -0.34 8.26
N PHE A 102 15.72 0.88 7.76
CA PHE A 102 15.04 1.05 6.47
C PHE A 102 16.05 1.38 5.37
N ASP A 103 16.04 0.60 4.29
CA ASP A 103 16.81 0.90 3.09
C ASP A 103 15.87 1.16 1.91
N ALA A 104 16.23 2.09 1.06
CA ALA A 104 15.47 2.43 -0.13
C ALA A 104 16.33 3.00 -1.24
N ASN A 105 15.92 2.72 -2.47
CA ASN A 105 16.49 3.31 -3.67
C ASN A 105 15.40 3.50 -4.73
N PHE A 106 14.95 4.74 -4.87
CA PHE A 106 13.91 5.16 -5.78
C PHE A 106 14.43 6.13 -6.84
N LEU A 107 13.83 6.05 -8.03
CA LEU A 107 13.99 6.98 -9.13
C LEU A 107 12.66 7.71 -9.38
N ILE A 108 12.72 9.03 -9.55
CA ILE A 108 11.59 9.85 -9.99
C ILE A 108 11.79 10.38 -11.41
N VAL A 109 10.67 10.50 -12.13
CA VAL A 109 10.59 11.16 -13.43
C VAL A 109 9.45 12.16 -13.40
N HIS A 110 9.77 13.43 -13.64
CA HIS A 110 8.76 14.48 -13.69
C HIS A 110 7.76 14.23 -14.80
N GLN A 111 6.47 14.31 -14.46
CA GLN A 111 5.35 14.11 -15.38
C GLN A 111 4.64 15.43 -15.65
N ASN A 112 4.30 16.19 -14.59
CA ASN A 112 3.56 17.43 -14.73
C ASN A 112 3.71 18.35 -13.51
N SER A 113 3.38 19.63 -13.69
CA SER A 113 3.18 20.60 -12.60
C SER A 113 1.88 21.36 -12.88
N ILE A 114 0.95 21.39 -11.92
CA ILE A 114 -0.39 21.98 -12.08
C ILE A 114 -0.56 23.14 -11.10
N ASP A 115 -0.90 24.33 -11.61
CA ASP A 115 -1.28 25.48 -10.79
C ASP A 115 -2.72 25.32 -10.26
N LEU A 116 -2.87 25.36 -8.94
CA LEU A 116 -4.12 25.27 -8.19
C LEU A 116 -4.56 26.63 -7.62
N GLY A 117 -4.09 27.73 -8.22
CA GLY A 117 -4.40 29.10 -7.79
C GLY A 117 -3.33 29.69 -6.87
N GLY A 118 -2.06 29.56 -7.26
CA GLY A 118 -0.89 30.04 -6.51
C GLY A 118 -0.20 28.96 -5.68
N VAL A 119 -0.78 27.76 -5.60
CA VAL A 119 -0.14 26.55 -5.08
C VAL A 119 0.06 25.59 -6.25
N TRP A 120 1.24 24.99 -6.35
CA TRP A 120 1.56 24.07 -7.42
C TRP A 120 1.57 22.64 -6.92
N LEU A 121 0.97 21.73 -7.69
CA LEU A 121 1.07 20.29 -7.50
C LEU A 121 2.06 19.73 -8.51
N HIS A 122 3.23 19.29 -8.05
CA HIS A 122 4.24 18.62 -8.86
C HIS A 122 4.00 17.11 -8.82
N ILE A 123 4.00 16.48 -9.98
CA ILE A 123 3.64 15.07 -10.17
C ILE A 123 4.79 14.38 -10.88
N TYR A 124 5.19 13.23 -10.34
CA TYR A 124 6.27 12.40 -10.82
C TYR A 124 5.82 10.94 -10.88
N SER A 125 6.34 10.19 -11.84
CA SER A 125 6.33 8.74 -11.76
C SER A 125 7.52 8.29 -10.92
N VAL A 126 7.35 7.22 -10.17
CA VAL A 126 8.40 6.67 -9.29
C VAL A 126 8.50 5.16 -9.41
N SER A 127 9.72 4.66 -9.36
CA SER A 127 10.07 3.25 -9.43
C SER A 127 11.30 2.98 -8.58
N GLY A 128 11.39 1.81 -7.96
CA GLY A 128 12.55 1.44 -7.15
C GLY A 128 12.27 0.31 -6.19
N GLU A 129 13.18 0.13 -5.25
CA GLU A 129 13.17 -0.93 -4.25
C GLU A 129 13.32 -0.34 -2.85
N PHE A 130 12.80 -1.05 -1.86
CA PHE A 130 12.93 -0.71 -0.44
C PHE A 130 12.93 -1.98 0.41
N GLY A 131 13.36 -1.87 1.65
CA GLY A 131 13.31 -2.98 2.58
C GLY A 131 13.50 -2.54 4.01
N TRP A 132 13.12 -3.44 4.91
CA TRP A 132 13.44 -3.35 6.33
C TRP A 132 14.41 -4.47 6.66
N LEU A 133 15.51 -4.13 7.28
CA LEU A 133 16.60 -5.03 7.63
C LEU A 133 16.71 -5.13 9.15
N ASP A 134 17.13 -6.28 9.65
CA ASP A 134 17.42 -6.46 11.06
C ASP A 134 18.78 -5.87 11.46
N ASP A 135 19.14 -6.01 12.74
CA ASP A 135 20.43 -5.54 13.31
C ASP A 135 21.67 -6.18 12.63
N ALA A 136 21.51 -7.31 11.94
CA ALA A 136 22.57 -7.98 11.19
C ALA A 136 22.62 -7.54 9.72
N SER A 137 21.76 -6.60 9.32
CA SER A 137 21.53 -6.20 7.94
C SER A 137 20.98 -7.33 7.05
N ASP A 138 20.30 -8.31 7.65
CA ASP A 138 19.54 -9.32 6.92
C ASP A 138 18.13 -8.76 6.66
N PRO A 139 17.59 -8.86 5.43
CA PRO A 139 16.26 -8.33 5.13
C PRO A 139 15.18 -9.12 5.88
N ILE A 140 14.23 -8.41 6.48
CA ILE A 140 12.99 -8.98 7.06
C ILE A 140 11.93 -9.03 5.95
N ILE A 141 11.68 -7.89 5.32
CA ILE A 141 10.75 -7.74 4.20
C ILE A 141 11.29 -6.72 3.21
N THR A 142 11.23 -7.05 1.93
CA THR A 142 11.60 -6.15 0.83
C THR A 142 10.39 -5.85 -0.05
N GLY A 143 10.38 -4.69 -0.67
CA GLY A 143 9.37 -4.26 -1.61
C GLY A 143 9.98 -3.71 -2.90
N SER A 144 9.27 -3.89 -4.01
CA SER A 144 9.58 -3.23 -5.28
C SER A 144 8.36 -2.51 -5.82
N ILE A 145 8.59 -1.36 -6.45
CA ILE A 145 7.55 -0.53 -7.06
C ILE A 145 7.96 -0.19 -8.49
N ASP A 146 7.06 -0.43 -9.43
CA ASP A 146 7.12 0.11 -10.79
C ASP A 146 5.81 0.84 -11.12
N GLY A 147 5.90 2.04 -11.69
CA GLY A 147 4.72 2.83 -12.04
C GLY A 147 3.98 3.49 -10.86
N GLY A 148 4.67 3.83 -9.78
CA GLY A 148 4.10 4.63 -8.69
C GLY A 148 3.95 6.11 -9.03
N VAL A 149 3.25 6.85 -8.17
CA VAL A 149 3.02 8.30 -8.29
C VAL A 149 3.56 9.02 -7.06
N PHE A 150 4.53 9.90 -7.26
CA PHE A 150 5.04 10.83 -6.25
C PHE A 150 4.44 12.22 -6.51
N THR A 151 3.93 12.86 -5.47
CA THR A 151 3.39 14.23 -5.52
C THR A 151 3.95 15.10 -4.43
N ALA A 152 4.33 16.33 -4.79
CA ALA A 152 4.75 17.36 -3.85
C ALA A 152 3.97 18.64 -4.14
N THR A 153 3.41 19.26 -3.10
CA THR A 153 2.77 20.57 -3.21
C THR A 153 3.77 21.66 -2.88
N GLY A 154 3.74 22.80 -3.58
CA GLY A 154 4.63 23.92 -3.30
C GLY A 154 4.33 25.16 -4.14
N SER A 155 5.39 25.80 -4.62
CA SER A 155 5.34 26.94 -5.53
C SER A 155 5.74 26.52 -6.94
N GLU A 156 5.66 27.40 -7.93
CA GLU A 156 6.03 27.07 -9.33
C GLU A 156 7.43 26.47 -9.44
N MET A 157 8.36 26.92 -8.58
CA MET A 157 9.78 26.59 -8.65
C MET A 157 10.28 25.73 -7.49
N MET A 158 9.40 25.34 -6.55
CA MET A 158 9.82 24.69 -5.31
C MET A 158 8.80 23.68 -4.81
N TRP A 159 9.27 22.53 -4.30
CA TRP A 159 8.47 21.70 -3.41
C TRP A 159 8.27 22.41 -2.07
N GLY A 160 7.12 22.18 -1.44
CA GLY A 160 6.86 22.56 -0.06
C GLY A 160 7.49 21.57 0.92
N THR A 161 6.98 21.57 2.15
CA THR A 161 7.55 20.79 3.27
C THR A 161 6.97 19.39 3.40
N THR A 162 6.05 19.00 2.52
CA THR A 162 5.40 17.69 2.50
C THR A 162 5.28 17.14 1.08
N ALA A 163 5.32 15.82 0.97
CA ALA A 163 5.08 15.09 -0.26
C ALA A 163 4.47 13.73 0.07
N THR A 164 3.88 13.08 -0.93
CA THR A 164 3.37 11.72 -0.81
C THR A 164 3.80 10.91 -2.01
N PHE A 165 3.98 9.62 -1.78
CA PHE A 165 4.21 8.64 -2.82
C PHE A 165 3.24 7.49 -2.61
N GLN A 166 2.53 7.10 -3.65
CA GLN A 166 1.62 5.96 -3.64
C GLN A 166 1.86 5.06 -4.86
N ALA A 167 1.70 3.76 -4.69
CA ALA A 167 1.70 2.77 -5.74
C ALA A 167 0.66 1.69 -5.42
N SER A 168 0.12 1.09 -6.47
CA SER A 168 -0.85 -0.01 -6.39
C SER A 168 -0.69 -0.88 -7.62
N ASP A 169 -1.09 -2.14 -7.51
CA ASP A 169 -1.21 -3.05 -8.66
C ASP A 169 -2.27 -2.60 -9.69
N PHE A 170 -3.11 -1.61 -9.35
CA PHE A 170 -4.05 -1.03 -10.30
C PHE A 170 -3.39 -0.07 -11.30
N THR A 171 -2.41 0.72 -10.84
CA THR A 171 -1.74 1.74 -11.66
C THR A 171 -0.34 1.34 -12.13
N GLY A 172 0.26 0.35 -11.48
CA GLY A 172 1.62 -0.13 -11.72
C GLY A 172 1.78 -1.56 -11.19
N SER A 173 2.92 -1.85 -10.56
CA SER A 173 3.13 -3.09 -9.80
C SER A 173 3.80 -2.78 -8.47
N VAL A 174 3.31 -3.42 -7.42
CA VAL A 174 3.91 -3.46 -6.10
C VAL A 174 4.15 -4.93 -5.76
N THR A 175 5.34 -5.27 -5.29
CA THR A 175 5.61 -6.65 -4.84
C THR A 175 6.27 -6.60 -3.49
N TYR A 176 5.87 -7.50 -2.59
CA TYR A 176 6.59 -7.71 -1.32
C TYR A 176 7.18 -9.11 -1.28
N GLU A 177 8.36 -9.25 -0.67
CA GLU A 177 8.97 -10.53 -0.36
C GLU A 177 9.33 -10.56 1.12
N LEU A 178 8.78 -11.53 1.83
CA LEU A 178 9.10 -11.80 3.21
C LEU A 178 10.26 -12.80 3.26
N HIS A 179 11.31 -12.50 4.01
CA HIS A 179 12.55 -13.31 4.00
C HIS A 179 12.62 -14.30 5.16
N GLU A 180 11.72 -14.21 6.13
CA GLU A 180 11.61 -15.14 7.26
C GLU A 180 10.16 -15.56 7.54
N ASP A 181 9.99 -16.72 8.18
CA ASP A 181 8.67 -17.15 8.63
C ASP A 181 8.23 -16.30 9.83
N ILE A 182 6.98 -15.86 9.84
CA ILE A 182 6.37 -15.18 11.00
C ILE A 182 5.17 -16.01 11.48
N PRO A 183 5.41 -17.07 12.29
CA PRO A 183 4.37 -17.99 12.72
C PRO A 183 3.23 -17.31 13.50
N ALA A 184 3.54 -16.22 14.22
CA ALA A 184 2.54 -15.45 14.96
C ALA A 184 1.46 -14.82 14.05
N LEU A 185 1.81 -14.53 12.80
CA LEU A 185 0.91 -13.99 11.78
C LEU A 185 0.42 -15.06 10.79
N GLY A 186 0.94 -16.29 10.90
CA GLY A 186 0.69 -17.35 9.92
C GLY A 186 1.31 -17.07 8.55
N LEU A 187 2.36 -16.25 8.50
CA LEU A 187 3.10 -15.93 7.29
C LEU A 187 4.31 -16.84 7.14
N THR A 188 4.59 -17.21 5.89
CA THR A 188 5.75 -18.01 5.49
C THR A 188 6.61 -17.15 4.58
N ALA A 189 7.92 -17.31 4.67
CA ALA A 189 8.86 -16.63 3.78
C ALA A 189 8.51 -16.89 2.30
N GLY A 190 8.68 -15.86 1.48
CA GLY A 190 8.42 -15.85 0.05
C GLY A 190 7.69 -14.59 -0.41
N ILE A 191 7.32 -14.59 -1.69
CA ILE A 191 6.64 -13.46 -2.32
C ILE A 191 5.20 -13.38 -1.82
N LEU A 192 4.82 -12.20 -1.35
CA LEU A 192 3.44 -11.81 -1.07
C LEU A 192 2.90 -11.17 -2.36
N ASP A 193 2.46 -12.00 -3.30
CA ASP A 193 2.04 -11.60 -4.65
C ASP A 193 0.51 -11.71 -4.78
N ASP A 194 -0.23 -10.66 -4.40
CA ASP A 194 -1.60 -10.38 -4.86
C ASP A 194 -2.09 -9.01 -4.33
N ASN A 195 -2.57 -8.14 -5.21
CA ASN A 195 -3.18 -6.83 -4.90
C ASN A 195 -2.44 -6.05 -3.81
N ALA A 196 -1.16 -5.78 -4.06
CA ALA A 196 -0.31 -5.01 -3.18
C ALA A 196 -0.46 -3.51 -3.44
N ASP A 197 -0.44 -2.76 -2.34
CA ASP A 197 -0.45 -1.31 -2.32
C ASP A 197 0.67 -0.81 -1.42
N ALA A 198 1.28 0.31 -1.79
CA ALA A 198 2.32 0.98 -1.02
C ALA A 198 2.05 2.49 -0.95
N SER A 199 2.23 3.08 0.22
CA SER A 199 2.09 4.51 0.43
C SER A 199 3.15 5.02 1.40
N PHE A 200 3.88 6.04 0.97
CA PHE A 200 4.80 6.80 1.78
C PHE A 200 4.28 8.24 1.96
N ALA A 201 4.28 8.72 3.20
CA ALA A 201 4.04 10.12 3.50
C ALA A 201 5.37 10.76 3.94
N LEU A 202 5.78 11.82 3.25
CA LEU A 202 6.99 12.58 3.55
C LEU A 202 6.63 13.89 4.23
N SER A 203 7.36 14.19 5.30
CA SER A 203 7.18 15.39 6.12
C SER A 203 8.53 16.01 6.46
N SER A 204 8.49 17.26 6.92
CA SER A 204 9.68 18.03 7.29
C SER A 204 10.73 18.13 6.18
N ILE A 205 10.26 18.19 4.92
CA ILE A 205 11.14 18.25 3.76
C ILE A 205 11.99 19.52 3.79
N ASN A 206 13.32 19.38 3.71
CA ASN A 206 14.24 20.51 3.75
C ASN A 206 15.54 20.27 2.96
N SER A 207 16.30 21.35 2.74
CA SER A 207 17.53 21.35 1.93
C SER A 207 18.84 21.22 2.73
N HIS A 208 18.80 21.36 4.06
CA HIS A 208 20.00 21.54 4.89
C HIS A 208 20.43 20.30 5.69
N GLY A 209 19.54 19.33 5.88
CA GLY A 209 19.83 18.09 6.60
C GLY A 209 19.91 18.23 8.12
N ASP A 210 19.64 19.42 8.66
CA ASP A 210 19.58 19.66 10.10
C ASP A 210 18.13 19.56 10.58
N ILE A 211 17.86 18.61 11.47
CA ILE A 211 16.52 18.30 11.99
C ILE A 211 15.99 19.33 12.97
N ASP A 212 16.89 20.13 13.56
CA ASP A 212 16.53 21.22 14.47
C ASP A 212 16.13 22.49 13.70
N LEU A 213 16.43 22.55 12.40
CA LEU A 213 16.02 23.67 11.55
C LEU A 213 14.60 23.46 11.01
N PRO A 214 13.82 24.55 10.86
CA PRO A 214 12.49 24.45 10.28
C PRO A 214 12.58 23.99 8.82
N ALA A 215 11.60 23.20 8.41
CA ALA A 215 11.44 22.81 7.01
C ALA A 215 11.24 24.05 6.13
N ASP A 216 12.03 24.16 5.06
CA ASP A 216 12.09 25.31 4.15
C ASP A 216 11.50 25.02 2.77
N GLY A 217 11.14 23.76 2.50
CA GLY A 217 10.86 23.29 1.15
C GLY A 217 12.13 23.17 0.33
N ILE A 218 12.02 22.84 -0.95
CA ILE A 218 13.21 22.67 -1.80
C ILE A 218 12.99 23.28 -3.16
N GLY A 219 13.91 24.15 -3.57
CA GLY A 219 13.89 24.77 -4.90
C GLY A 219 14.38 23.85 -6.02
N ASN A 220 14.56 24.43 -7.21
CA ASN A 220 15.08 23.75 -8.40
C ASN A 220 14.18 22.61 -8.94
N VAL A 221 12.86 22.77 -8.82
CA VAL A 221 11.90 21.91 -9.54
C VAL A 221 12.23 21.92 -11.06
N PRO A 222 12.15 20.76 -11.75
CA PRO A 222 11.54 19.51 -11.31
C PRO A 222 12.42 18.61 -10.45
N TYR A 223 13.73 18.80 -10.40
CA TYR A 223 14.63 17.90 -9.69
C TYR A 223 15.42 18.69 -8.66
N PRO A 224 14.92 18.78 -7.42
CA PRO A 224 15.62 19.49 -6.36
C PRO A 224 17.04 18.97 -6.19
N GLU A 225 17.91 19.81 -5.64
CA GLU A 225 19.24 19.38 -5.19
C GLU A 225 19.12 18.42 -3.99
N GLU A 226 20.16 18.30 -3.19
CA GLU A 226 20.11 17.48 -1.99
C GLU A 226 18.95 17.89 -1.06
N TRP A 227 18.21 16.92 -0.55
CA TRP A 227 17.13 17.12 0.39
C TRP A 227 16.94 15.96 1.36
N PHE A 228 16.25 16.24 2.45
CA PHE A 228 15.98 15.30 3.54
C PHE A 228 14.50 15.33 3.94
N ALA A 229 13.95 14.21 4.38
CA ALA A 229 12.57 14.12 4.85
C ALA A 229 12.38 13.02 5.90
N LYS A 230 11.38 13.20 6.76
CA LYS A 230 10.83 12.13 7.61
C LYS A 230 9.74 11.41 6.82
N ALA A 231 9.83 10.10 6.76
CA ALA A 231 8.90 9.23 6.07
C ALA A 231 8.11 8.38 7.06
N SER A 232 6.84 8.18 6.75
CA SER A 232 6.06 7.07 7.28
C SER A 232 5.55 6.23 6.13
N PHE A 233 5.42 4.93 6.39
CA PHE A 233 5.05 3.95 5.39
C PHE A 233 3.78 3.21 5.83
N THR A 234 2.93 2.93 4.85
CA THR A 234 1.85 1.97 4.97
C THR A 234 1.75 1.20 3.68
N GLY A 235 1.65 -0.11 3.78
CA GLY A 235 1.39 -1.02 2.68
C GLY A 235 0.37 -2.06 3.08
N SER A 236 -0.22 -2.67 2.07
CA SER A 236 -1.11 -3.81 2.26
C SER A 236 -0.88 -4.80 1.15
N VAL A 237 -1.07 -6.06 1.47
CA VAL A 237 -1.11 -7.15 0.50
C VAL A 237 -2.18 -8.11 0.97
N VAL A 238 -3.00 -8.60 0.04
CA VAL A 238 -3.95 -9.65 0.34
C VAL A 238 -3.25 -10.96 -0.05
N PRO A 239 -2.71 -11.76 0.88
CA PRO A 239 -2.02 -12.98 0.46
C PRO A 239 -3.00 -13.84 -0.32
N ALA A 240 -2.59 -14.28 -1.52
CA ALA A 240 -3.37 -15.21 -2.32
C ALA A 240 -3.77 -16.38 -1.39
N PRO A 241 -5.08 -16.68 -1.25
CA PRO A 241 -5.51 -17.63 -0.25
C PRO A 241 -4.77 -18.94 -0.47
N ALA A 242 -4.07 -19.41 0.56
CA ALA A 242 -3.45 -20.75 0.61
C ALA A 242 -4.46 -21.88 0.32
N GLY A 243 -5.75 -21.54 0.16
CA GLY A 243 -6.82 -22.34 -0.41
C GLY A 243 -6.50 -23.06 -1.73
N LEU A 244 -5.52 -22.62 -2.54
CA LEU A 244 -5.06 -23.43 -3.69
C LEU A 244 -4.42 -24.75 -3.25
N LEU A 245 -3.66 -24.75 -2.15
CA LEU A 245 -3.07 -25.95 -1.56
C LEU A 245 -4.16 -26.87 -0.97
N VAL A 246 -5.21 -26.28 -0.39
CA VAL A 246 -6.38 -27.01 0.15
C VAL A 246 -7.23 -27.60 -0.97
N LEU A 247 -7.41 -26.89 -2.09
CA LEU A 247 -8.09 -27.42 -3.28
C LEU A 247 -7.29 -28.54 -3.95
N ALA A 248 -5.96 -28.41 -4.04
CA ALA A 248 -5.10 -29.44 -4.59
C ALA A 248 -5.12 -30.72 -3.75
N THR A 249 -4.99 -30.59 -2.43
CA THR A 249 -5.05 -31.74 -1.50
C THR A 249 -6.46 -32.34 -1.38
N GLY A 250 -7.50 -31.51 -1.34
CA GLY A 250 -8.90 -31.93 -1.37
C GLY A 250 -9.27 -32.67 -2.66
N GLY A 251 -8.79 -32.20 -3.81
CA GLY A 251 -8.97 -32.85 -5.11
C GLY A 251 -8.24 -34.21 -5.22
N LEU A 252 -7.05 -34.32 -4.64
CA LEU A 252 -6.30 -35.58 -4.55
C LEU A 252 -6.99 -36.61 -3.64
N LEU A 253 -7.57 -36.18 -2.52
CA LEU A 253 -8.31 -37.05 -1.62
C LEU A 253 -9.65 -37.50 -2.22
N ALA A 254 -10.37 -36.60 -2.91
CA ALA A 254 -11.64 -36.91 -3.58
C ALA A 254 -11.46 -37.82 -4.82
N SER A 255 -10.37 -37.67 -5.56
CA SER A 255 -10.06 -38.56 -6.71
C SER A 255 -9.66 -39.97 -6.26
N ARG A 256 -9.08 -40.12 -5.06
CA ARG A 256 -8.73 -41.42 -4.47
C ARG A 256 -9.94 -42.17 -3.91
N SER A 257 -10.95 -41.47 -3.40
CA SER A 257 -12.17 -42.12 -2.88
C SER A 257 -13.08 -42.69 -3.98
N ARG A 258 -12.95 -42.19 -5.23
CA ARG A 258 -13.76 -42.64 -6.37
C ARG A 258 -13.30 -43.96 -7.01
N ARG A 259 -12.21 -44.58 -6.53
CA ARG A 259 -11.66 -45.85 -7.05
C ARG A 259 -11.88 -47.06 -6.13
N ARG A 260 -12.80 -46.99 -5.16
CA ARG A 260 -13.20 -48.14 -4.35
C ARG A 260 -14.65 -48.50 -4.58
#